data_AF-A0A1G5KFQ6-F1
#
_entry.id   AF-A0A1G5KFQ6-F1
#
_cell.length_a   1.000
_cell.length_b   1.000
_cell.length_c   1.000
_cell.angle_alpha   90.00
_cell.angle_beta   90.00
_cell.angle_gamma   90.00
#
_symmetry.space_group_name_H-M   'P 1'
#
loop_
_entity.id
_entity.type
_entity.pdbx_description
1 polymer ?
#
loop_
_entity_poly.entity_id
_entity_poly.type
_entity_poly.pdbx_seq_one_letter_code
_entity_poly.pdbx_strand_id
1 'polypeptide(L)'
;MAFGGRALEFDDPTPLEVRTYALPELPWERVAGRLEPITIRLLRLDARLEASGLAAGWQARCDMTEAVRALILDGQLVDVGDLVLHDAGMDVRHPTHELTRAAAALRARRTALARPAPWPLSIDGLAALRGLSPTRGEGETTRPKGKPDLDDDEAYPPFANDADPWQAHWAEIDALLARTNQVLAGETPLPKRRSHLVYDPDLDEAENEDLWLDVVKRTAHWPALAAAAVAWNAWLDLNLYTRLPWLGLIMAAAVLRGRGLTSHLLPLAAGFKQSKFRPRGREGALEKLEGFCTVVEEALAIAHKDLDRLILARELMQRLTKQCRSNSKLPELVELFLSRPLVTVPLAAKLLQVTPKAVDLMLAQLGGALPRELTGRRRYRAWGIV
;
A
#
# COMPACT_ATOMS: atom_id res chain seq x y z
N MET A 1 26.85 70.58 -10.67
CA MET A 1 25.40 70.43 -10.36
C MET A 1 24.76 69.72 -11.53
N ALA A 2 24.07 68.58 -11.47
CA ALA A 2 23.72 67.66 -10.41
C ALA A 2 23.55 66.28 -11.08
N PHE A 3 24.11 65.21 -10.50
CA PHE A 3 23.79 63.85 -10.88
C PHE A 3 22.53 63.44 -10.09
N GLY A 4 21.42 63.22 -10.79
CA GLY A 4 20.18 62.72 -10.20
C GLY A 4 20.33 61.25 -9.81
N GLY A 5 20.43 60.99 -8.51
CA GLY A 5 20.34 59.64 -7.97
C GLY A 5 18.91 59.12 -8.09
N ARG A 6 18.69 58.14 -8.95
CA ARG A 6 17.53 57.25 -8.87
C ARG A 6 17.75 56.35 -7.66
N ALA A 7 17.08 56.65 -6.55
CA ALA A 7 16.89 55.69 -5.49
C ALA A 7 16.06 54.54 -6.06
N LEU A 8 16.63 53.34 -6.08
CA LEU A 8 15.88 52.11 -6.27
C LEU A 8 15.07 51.93 -4.97
N GLU A 9 13.77 52.20 -5.04
CA GLU A 9 12.83 51.74 -4.02
C GLU A 9 12.92 50.21 -3.98
N PHE A 10 13.55 49.69 -2.93
CA PHE A 10 13.36 48.31 -2.56
C PHE A 10 11.92 48.20 -2.07
N ASP A 11 11.09 47.47 -2.83
CA ASP A 11 9.79 47.02 -2.34
C ASP A 11 9.98 46.42 -0.94
N ASP A 12 9.30 47.00 0.04
CA ASP A 12 9.15 46.40 1.37
C ASP A 12 8.69 44.95 1.18
N PRO A 13 9.33 43.95 1.81
CA PRO A 13 8.85 42.59 1.74
C PRO A 13 7.44 42.58 2.34
N THR A 14 6.42 42.42 1.49
CA THR A 14 5.08 42.07 1.93
C THR A 14 5.21 40.94 2.94
N PRO A 15 4.71 41.10 4.18
CA PRO A 15 4.82 40.04 5.16
C PRO A 15 4.21 38.79 4.54
N LEU A 16 5.00 37.72 4.42
CA LEU A 16 4.53 36.42 3.94
C LEU A 16 3.38 36.02 4.87
N GLU A 17 2.14 36.22 4.42
CA GLU A 17 0.96 35.76 5.15
C GLU A 17 1.09 34.25 5.26
N VAL A 18 1.38 33.76 6.45
CA VAL A 18 1.51 32.33 6.71
C VAL A 18 0.13 31.71 6.52
N ARG A 19 -0.05 31.09 5.35
CA ARG A 19 -1.26 30.34 5.03
C ARG A 19 -1.48 29.30 6.15
N THR A 20 -2.71 29.20 6.62
CA THR A 20 -3.07 28.26 7.70
C THR A 20 -4.37 27.56 7.30
N TYR A 21 -4.41 26.23 7.44
CA TYR A 21 -5.65 25.48 7.27
C TYR A 21 -6.54 25.68 8.50
N ALA A 22 -7.77 26.14 8.28
CA ALA A 22 -8.75 26.36 9.35
C ALA A 22 -9.28 25.02 9.86
N LEU A 23 -9.09 24.75 11.15
CA LEU A 23 -9.67 23.57 11.78
C LEU A 23 -11.18 23.75 11.96
N PRO A 24 -11.98 22.71 11.68
CA PRO A 24 -13.43 22.81 11.86
C PRO A 24 -13.80 22.85 13.35
N GLU A 25 -14.83 23.61 13.70
CA GLU A 25 -15.49 23.48 14.99
C GLU A 25 -16.38 22.23 14.99
N LEU A 26 -16.09 21.29 15.90
CA LEU A 26 -16.85 20.05 16.04
C LEU A 26 -17.75 20.10 17.28
N PRO A 27 -19.03 19.72 17.18
CA PRO A 27 -19.92 19.64 18.33
C PRO A 27 -19.58 18.40 19.17
N TRP A 28 -18.56 18.50 20.03
CA TRP A 28 -18.00 17.37 20.78
C TRP A 28 -19.04 16.57 21.55
N GLU A 29 -20.01 17.24 22.17
CA GLU A 29 -21.11 16.60 22.91
C GLU A 29 -21.93 15.64 22.05
N ARG A 30 -22.13 15.98 20.76
CA ARG A 30 -22.88 15.15 19.81
C ARG A 30 -22.04 14.00 19.23
N VAL A 31 -20.75 14.21 19.06
CA VAL A 31 -19.87 13.24 18.38
C VAL A 31 -19.27 12.22 19.36
N ALA A 32 -18.99 12.62 20.61
CA ALA A 32 -18.31 11.78 21.60
C ALA A 32 -18.97 10.40 21.76
N GLY A 33 -20.31 10.37 21.85
CA GLY A 33 -21.07 9.12 22.01
C GLY A 33 -20.92 8.12 20.86
N ARG A 34 -20.56 8.58 19.65
CA ARG A 34 -20.28 7.70 18.50
C ARG A 34 -18.81 7.30 18.41
N LEU A 35 -17.89 8.20 18.78
CA LEU A 35 -16.44 7.92 18.71
C LEU A 35 -16.00 6.81 19.69
N GLU A 36 -16.59 6.78 20.88
CA GLU A 36 -16.21 5.83 21.92
C GLU A 36 -16.49 4.37 21.53
N PRO A 37 -17.70 3.96 21.08
CA PRO A 37 -17.95 2.59 20.64
C PRO A 37 -17.04 2.13 19.49
N ILE A 38 -16.73 3.03 18.54
CA ILE A 38 -15.82 2.73 17.42
C ILE A 38 -14.40 2.47 17.93
N THR A 39 -13.93 3.32 18.85
CA THR A 39 -12.64 3.17 19.53
C THR A 39 -12.55 1.82 20.25
N ILE A 40 -13.58 1.46 21.03
CA ILE A 40 -13.63 0.17 21.75
C ILE A 40 -13.59 -1.01 20.76
N ARG A 41 -14.35 -0.93 19.65
CA ARG A 41 -14.35 -1.99 18.62
C ARG A 41 -12.98 -2.16 17.97
N LEU A 42 -12.27 -1.07 17.73
CA LEU A 42 -10.93 -1.08 17.15
C LEU A 42 -9.92 -1.69 18.13
N LEU A 43 -9.94 -1.30 19.41
CA LEU A 43 -9.08 -1.92 20.44
C LEU A 43 -9.36 -3.42 20.60
N ARG A 44 -10.63 -3.84 20.49
CA ARG A 44 -11.01 -5.26 20.48
C ARG A 44 -10.48 -6.00 19.26
N LEU A 45 -10.45 -5.37 18.08
CA LEU A 45 -9.84 -5.98 16.89
C LEU A 45 -8.35 -6.24 17.13
N ASP A 46 -7.62 -5.26 17.66
CA ASP A 46 -6.19 -5.40 17.97
C ASP A 46 -5.94 -6.52 18.98
N ALA A 47 -6.69 -6.55 20.08
CA ALA A 47 -6.58 -7.61 21.08
C ALA A 47 -6.88 -9.00 20.48
N ARG A 48 -7.84 -9.10 19.55
CA ARG A 48 -8.15 -10.35 18.85
C ARG A 48 -7.03 -10.75 17.88
N LEU A 49 -6.43 -9.81 17.17
CA LEU A 49 -5.31 -10.06 16.26
C LEU A 49 -4.10 -10.59 17.04
N GLU A 50 -3.77 -9.96 18.16
CA GLU A 50 -2.70 -10.40 19.05
C GLU A 50 -2.97 -11.78 19.64
N ALA A 51 -4.13 -11.99 20.27
CA ALA A 51 -4.51 -13.27 20.88
C ALA A 51 -4.58 -14.42 19.85
N SER A 52 -4.90 -14.10 18.60
CA SER A 52 -4.92 -15.10 17.53
C SER A 52 -3.52 -15.49 17.06
N GLY A 53 -2.49 -14.65 17.21
CA GLY A 53 -1.17 -14.88 16.59
C GLY A 53 -1.18 -14.80 15.06
N LEU A 54 -2.26 -14.31 14.44
CA LEU A 54 -2.42 -14.24 12.97
C LEU A 54 -2.24 -12.82 12.41
N ALA A 55 -1.81 -11.87 13.24
CA ALA A 55 -1.80 -10.45 12.91
C ALA A 55 -1.01 -10.12 11.63
N ALA A 56 0.19 -10.70 11.45
CA ALA A 56 1.01 -10.48 10.26
C ALA A 56 0.34 -11.04 8.98
N GLY A 57 -0.23 -12.23 9.07
CA GLY A 57 -0.94 -12.87 7.97
C GLY A 57 -2.22 -12.14 7.58
N TRP A 58 -2.95 -11.63 8.56
CA TRP A 58 -4.12 -10.78 8.35
C TRP A 58 -3.72 -9.47 7.65
N GLN A 59 -2.69 -8.79 8.16
CA GLN A 59 -2.23 -7.51 7.63
C GLN A 59 -1.75 -7.63 6.18
N ALA A 60 -1.00 -8.69 5.84
CA ALA A 60 -0.52 -8.90 4.48
C ALA A 60 -1.65 -9.09 3.45
N ARG A 61 -2.78 -9.72 3.85
CA ARG A 61 -3.99 -9.85 3.02
C ARG A 61 -4.79 -8.56 2.95
N CYS A 62 -4.88 -7.88 4.08
CA CYS A 62 -5.49 -6.58 4.19
C CYS A 62 -4.82 -5.60 3.22
N ASP A 63 -3.49 -5.54 3.21
CA ASP A 63 -2.72 -4.65 2.33
C ASP A 63 -2.96 -4.91 0.84
N MET A 64 -2.98 -6.20 0.44
CA MET A 64 -3.25 -6.59 -0.95
C MET A 64 -4.66 -6.19 -1.39
N THR A 65 -5.66 -6.50 -0.55
CA THR A 65 -7.05 -6.17 -0.84
C THR A 65 -7.26 -4.65 -0.85
N GLU A 66 -6.67 -3.95 0.11
CA GLU A 66 -6.77 -2.50 0.24
C GLU A 66 -6.18 -1.78 -0.98
N ALA A 67 -5.01 -2.21 -1.47
CA ALA A 67 -4.42 -1.66 -2.68
C ALA A 67 -5.39 -1.78 -3.87
N VAL A 68 -5.99 -2.96 -4.09
CA VAL A 68 -6.99 -3.14 -5.15
C VAL A 68 -8.23 -2.28 -4.92
N ARG A 69 -8.74 -2.19 -3.69
CA ARG A 69 -9.93 -1.37 -3.37
C ARG A 69 -9.69 0.11 -3.57
N ALA A 70 -8.50 0.60 -3.24
CA ALA A 70 -8.14 1.99 -3.45
C ALA A 70 -8.16 2.36 -4.94
N LEU A 71 -7.65 1.48 -5.79
CA LEU A 71 -7.68 1.68 -7.25
C LEU A 71 -9.10 1.61 -7.82
N ILE A 72 -9.98 0.76 -7.26
CA ILE A 72 -11.39 0.72 -7.62
C ILE A 72 -12.12 2.02 -7.25
N LEU A 73 -11.73 2.68 -6.14
CA LEU A 73 -12.28 3.99 -5.79
C LEU A 73 -11.84 5.08 -6.78
N ASP A 74 -10.64 4.96 -7.34
CA ASP A 74 -10.14 5.81 -8.43
C ASP A 74 -10.79 5.51 -9.79
N GLY A 75 -11.69 4.52 -9.87
CA GLY A 75 -12.32 4.09 -11.12
C GLY A 75 -11.45 3.15 -11.97
N GLN A 76 -10.36 2.61 -11.41
CA GLN A 76 -9.49 1.65 -12.09
C GLN A 76 -9.81 0.21 -11.65
N LEU A 77 -9.86 -0.70 -12.60
CA LEU A 77 -10.12 -2.12 -12.33
C LEU A 77 -8.80 -2.88 -12.32
N VAL A 78 -8.49 -3.51 -11.20
CA VAL A 78 -7.32 -4.37 -11.03
C VAL A 78 -7.78 -5.69 -10.42
N ASP A 79 -7.36 -6.80 -11.01
CA ASP A 79 -7.61 -8.12 -10.43
C ASP A 79 -6.63 -8.39 -9.28
N VAL A 80 -7.14 -8.98 -8.19
CA VAL A 80 -6.29 -9.31 -7.03
C VAL A 80 -5.24 -10.35 -7.42
N GLY A 81 -5.60 -11.34 -8.24
CA GLY A 81 -4.67 -12.35 -8.72
C GLY A 81 -3.53 -11.76 -9.54
N ASP A 82 -3.81 -10.79 -10.40
CA ASP A 82 -2.77 -10.09 -11.17
C ASP A 82 -1.83 -9.27 -10.25
N LEU A 83 -2.38 -8.54 -9.26
CA LEU A 83 -1.54 -7.84 -8.27
C LEU A 83 -0.66 -8.81 -7.48
N VAL A 84 -1.19 -9.96 -7.09
CA VAL A 84 -0.42 -10.95 -6.34
C VAL A 84 0.69 -11.56 -7.20
N LEU A 85 0.43 -11.84 -8.48
CA LEU A 85 1.45 -12.34 -9.39
C LEU A 85 2.55 -11.30 -9.63
N HIS A 86 2.17 -10.03 -9.78
CA HIS A 86 3.10 -8.92 -9.92
C HIS A 86 3.98 -8.75 -8.67
N ASP A 87 3.38 -8.79 -7.48
CA ASP A 87 4.09 -8.71 -6.20
C ASP A 87 5.12 -9.85 -6.03
N ALA A 88 4.80 -11.03 -6.58
CA ALA A 88 5.69 -12.19 -6.57
C ALA A 88 6.72 -12.20 -7.73
N GLY A 89 6.72 -11.21 -8.61
CA GLY A 89 7.59 -11.15 -9.80
C GLY A 89 7.29 -12.24 -10.84
N MET A 90 6.06 -12.78 -10.84
CA MET A 90 5.60 -13.84 -11.75
C MET A 90 4.67 -13.31 -12.84
N ASP A 91 4.91 -12.07 -13.27
CA ASP A 91 4.19 -11.49 -14.39
C ASP A 91 4.44 -12.28 -15.67
N VAL A 92 3.37 -12.70 -16.31
CA VAL A 92 3.43 -13.37 -17.63
C VAL A 92 3.34 -12.33 -18.75
N ARG A 93 2.83 -11.14 -18.46
CA ARG A 93 2.63 -10.04 -19.40
C ARG A 93 3.24 -8.77 -18.82
N HIS A 94 3.56 -7.82 -19.69
CA HIS A 94 3.95 -6.50 -19.22
C HIS A 94 2.86 -5.90 -18.32
N PRO A 95 3.24 -5.33 -17.16
CA PRO A 95 2.27 -4.80 -16.21
C PRO A 95 1.53 -3.63 -16.82
N THR A 96 0.21 -3.59 -16.64
CA THR A 96 -0.59 -2.45 -17.07
C THR A 96 -0.31 -1.25 -16.17
N HIS A 97 -0.74 -0.06 -16.61
CA HIS A 97 -0.61 1.14 -15.80
C HIS A 97 -1.41 1.02 -14.49
N GLU A 98 -2.62 0.44 -14.51
CA GLU A 98 -3.42 0.23 -13.30
C GLU A 98 -2.72 -0.74 -12.33
N LEU A 99 -2.14 -1.83 -12.85
CA LEU A 99 -1.39 -2.80 -12.06
C LEU A 99 -0.15 -2.16 -11.40
N THR A 100 0.56 -1.31 -12.14
CA THR A 100 1.72 -0.56 -11.63
C THR A 100 1.32 0.41 -10.51
N ARG A 101 0.17 1.08 -10.63
CA ARG A 101 -0.36 1.96 -9.57
C ARG A 101 -0.83 1.17 -8.35
N ALA A 102 -1.50 0.02 -8.54
CA ALA A 102 -1.87 -0.86 -7.44
C ALA A 102 -0.64 -1.37 -6.67
N ALA A 103 0.42 -1.74 -7.39
CA ALA A 103 1.70 -2.12 -6.79
C ALA A 103 2.35 -0.98 -6.00
N ALA A 104 2.25 0.27 -6.49
CA ALA A 104 2.72 1.44 -5.75
C ALA A 104 1.92 1.65 -4.45
N ALA A 105 0.59 1.51 -4.49
CA ALA A 105 -0.27 1.61 -3.30
C ALA A 105 0.05 0.51 -2.27
N LEU A 106 0.28 -0.72 -2.74
CA LEU A 106 0.68 -1.86 -1.90
C LEU A 106 2.04 -1.60 -1.22
N ARG A 107 3.04 -1.15 -1.98
CA ARG A 107 4.37 -0.80 -1.45
C ARG A 107 4.28 0.32 -0.41
N ALA A 108 3.49 1.36 -0.67
CA ALA A 108 3.30 2.45 0.27
C ALA A 108 2.67 1.96 1.59
N ARG A 109 1.63 1.11 1.55
CA ARG A 109 1.05 0.52 2.77
C ARG A 109 2.06 -0.29 3.57
N ARG A 110 2.80 -1.19 2.90
CA ARG A 110 3.82 -2.02 3.57
C ARG A 110 4.92 -1.16 4.19
N THR A 111 5.38 -0.14 3.47
CA THR A 111 6.38 0.81 3.97
C THR A 111 5.86 1.58 5.20
N ALA A 112 4.61 2.05 5.17
CA ALA A 112 3.98 2.77 6.27
C ALA A 112 3.83 1.91 7.53
N LEU A 113 3.60 0.60 7.37
CA LEU A 113 3.53 -0.35 8.47
C LEU A 113 4.92 -0.75 9.01
N ALA A 114 5.86 -1.06 8.11
CA ALA A 114 7.19 -1.56 8.45
C ALA A 114 8.00 -0.54 9.27
N ARG A 115 7.74 0.75 9.08
CA ARG A 115 8.37 1.83 9.85
C ARG A 115 7.59 2.09 11.15
N PRO A 116 8.28 2.40 12.26
CA PRO A 116 7.62 2.72 13.52
C PRO A 116 6.77 3.99 13.36
N ALA A 117 5.55 3.99 13.88
CA ALA A 117 4.77 5.21 13.96
C ALA A 117 5.43 6.18 14.97
N PRO A 118 5.41 7.50 14.76
CA PRO A 118 4.65 8.24 13.74
C PRO A 118 5.43 8.55 12.45
N TRP A 119 6.51 7.82 12.11
CA TRP A 119 7.34 8.13 10.93
C TRP A 119 6.58 8.40 9.62
N PRO A 120 5.49 7.66 9.27
CA PRO A 120 4.73 7.98 8.06
C PRO A 120 4.17 9.41 8.02
N LEU A 121 3.92 10.02 9.20
CA LEU A 121 3.38 11.37 9.39
C LEU A 121 4.49 12.44 9.44
N SER A 122 5.56 12.24 8.69
CA SER A 122 6.68 13.17 8.56
C SER A 122 6.94 13.49 7.09
N ILE A 123 7.67 14.58 6.82
CA ILE A 123 8.08 14.98 5.47
C ILE A 123 8.84 13.82 4.77
N ASP A 124 9.83 13.24 5.46
CA ASP A 124 10.59 12.09 4.95
C ASP A 124 9.69 10.87 4.69
N GLY A 125 8.71 10.64 5.57
CA GLY A 125 7.72 9.58 5.43
C GLY A 125 6.88 9.77 4.18
N LEU A 126 6.30 10.96 3.99
CA LEU A 126 5.50 11.30 2.81
C LEU A 126 6.30 11.17 1.52
N ALA A 127 7.52 11.72 1.48
CA ALA A 127 8.41 11.60 0.33
C ALA A 127 8.70 10.13 -0.05
N ALA A 128 8.98 9.28 0.95
CA ALA A 128 9.20 7.85 0.73
C ALA A 128 7.93 7.12 0.24
N LEU A 129 6.76 7.41 0.82
CA LEU A 129 5.49 6.78 0.44
C LEU A 129 5.01 7.17 -0.97
N ARG A 130 5.42 8.34 -1.46
CA ARG A 130 5.23 8.77 -2.86
C ARG A 130 6.12 8.02 -3.86
N GLY A 131 7.13 7.30 -3.37
CA GLY A 131 8.16 6.67 -4.20
C GLY A 131 9.25 7.63 -4.69
N LEU A 132 9.42 8.79 -4.03
CA LEU A 132 10.48 9.76 -4.37
C LEU A 132 11.80 9.50 -3.66
N SER A 133 11.81 8.66 -2.64
CA SER A 133 13.02 8.27 -1.91
C SER A 133 13.22 6.76 -1.98
N PRO A 134 14.44 6.25 -2.22
CA PRO A 134 14.71 4.83 -2.12
C PRO A 134 14.41 4.39 -0.68
N THR A 135 13.42 3.50 -0.52
CA THR A 135 13.08 2.88 0.75
C THR A 135 14.25 2.03 1.23
N ARG A 136 15.17 2.65 1.99
CA ARG A 136 16.32 1.99 2.60
C ARG A 136 15.84 1.08 3.74
N GLY A 137 15.47 -0.16 3.45
CA GLY A 137 15.00 -1.09 4.47
C GLY A 137 14.21 -2.32 3.98
N GLU A 138 13.71 -2.33 2.76
CA GLU A 138 13.32 -3.58 2.11
C GLU A 138 14.45 -3.92 1.15
N GLY A 139 14.96 -5.15 1.26
CA GLY A 139 15.96 -5.63 0.31
C GLY A 139 15.46 -5.28 -1.08
N GLU A 140 16.28 -4.54 -1.82
CA GLU A 140 16.36 -4.81 -3.23
C GLU A 140 16.30 -6.34 -3.32
N THR A 141 15.26 -6.88 -3.95
CA THR A 141 15.48 -8.06 -4.77
C THR A 141 16.45 -7.61 -5.85
N THR A 142 17.69 -7.36 -5.43
CA THR A 142 18.87 -7.60 -6.21
C THR A 142 18.58 -8.97 -6.76
N ARG A 143 18.32 -9.00 -8.08
CA ARG A 143 18.53 -10.19 -8.88
C ARG A 143 19.75 -10.88 -8.26
N PRO A 144 19.70 -12.16 -7.86
CA PRO A 144 20.90 -12.79 -7.39
C PRO A 144 21.91 -12.67 -8.52
N LYS A 145 22.89 -11.76 -8.37
CA LYS A 145 24.12 -11.75 -9.14
C LYS A 145 24.97 -12.90 -8.60
N GLY A 146 24.45 -14.11 -8.69
CA GLY A 146 25.27 -15.30 -8.82
C GLY A 146 25.58 -15.42 -10.30
N LYS A 147 26.85 -15.51 -10.66
CA LYS A 147 27.19 -16.10 -11.96
C LYS A 147 26.46 -17.46 -12.02
N PRO A 148 25.73 -17.78 -13.10
CA PRO A 148 25.29 -19.14 -13.33
C PRO A 148 26.54 -20.04 -13.30
N ASP A 149 26.50 -21.08 -12.48
CA ASP A 149 27.50 -22.14 -12.56
C ASP A 149 27.28 -22.84 -13.91
N LEU A 150 28.35 -22.97 -14.70
CA LEU A 150 28.25 -23.37 -16.10
C LEU A 150 27.95 -24.88 -16.27
N ASP A 151 27.85 -25.63 -15.17
CA ASP A 151 27.65 -27.10 -15.15
C ASP A 151 26.25 -27.54 -14.68
N ASP A 152 25.29 -26.63 -14.49
CA ASP A 152 23.91 -26.99 -14.11
C ASP A 152 22.97 -27.08 -15.34
N ASP A 153 22.97 -28.25 -15.98
CA ASP A 153 22.20 -28.57 -17.20
C ASP A 153 20.66 -28.52 -17.02
N GLU A 154 20.13 -28.35 -15.80
CA GLU A 154 18.68 -28.27 -15.53
C GLU A 154 18.09 -26.85 -15.62
N ALA A 155 18.90 -25.80 -15.79
CA ALA A 155 18.45 -24.41 -15.73
C ALA A 155 17.97 -23.79 -17.06
N TYR A 156 18.03 -24.50 -18.20
CA TYR A 156 17.61 -23.97 -19.50
C TYR A 156 16.60 -24.89 -20.22
N PRO A 157 15.36 -24.42 -20.48
CA PRO A 157 14.52 -25.02 -21.51
C PRO A 157 15.10 -24.73 -22.91
N PRO A 158 15.16 -25.71 -23.82
CA PRO A 158 15.76 -25.54 -25.13
C PRO A 158 14.81 -24.78 -26.05
N PHE A 159 15.12 -23.52 -26.40
CA PHE A 159 14.67 -22.92 -27.64
C PHE A 159 15.73 -21.98 -28.24
N ALA A 160 15.92 -22.17 -29.54
CA ALA A 160 16.91 -21.58 -30.41
C ALA A 160 16.74 -20.07 -30.61
N ASN A 161 17.85 -19.33 -30.55
CA ASN A 161 18.36 -18.56 -31.69
C ASN A 161 19.80 -18.09 -31.37
N ASP A 162 20.72 -18.28 -32.33
CA ASP A 162 22.14 -17.93 -32.25
C ASP A 162 22.36 -16.40 -32.34
N ALA A 163 21.93 -15.67 -31.32
CA ALA A 163 22.32 -14.28 -31.09
C ALA A 163 22.77 -14.15 -29.64
N ASP A 164 23.99 -13.66 -29.43
CA ASP A 164 24.57 -13.43 -28.11
C ASP A 164 23.59 -12.59 -27.25
N PRO A 165 22.96 -13.19 -26.21
CA PRO A 165 21.93 -12.53 -25.42
C PRO A 165 22.42 -11.24 -24.75
N TRP A 166 23.74 -11.09 -24.58
CA TRP A 166 24.36 -9.92 -23.97
C TRP A 166 24.42 -8.71 -24.90
N GLN A 167 24.43 -8.91 -26.21
CA GLN A 167 24.59 -7.81 -27.18
C GLN A 167 23.37 -6.88 -27.20
N ALA A 168 22.16 -7.44 -27.07
CA ALA A 168 20.92 -6.68 -26.94
C ALA A 168 20.88 -5.85 -25.64
N HIS A 169 21.41 -6.41 -24.55
CA HIS A 169 21.48 -5.72 -23.26
C HIS A 169 22.49 -4.56 -23.25
N TRP A 170 23.64 -4.72 -23.91
CA TRP A 170 24.59 -3.61 -24.07
C TRP A 170 24.01 -2.48 -24.93
N ALA A 171 23.33 -2.82 -26.03
CA ALA A 171 22.65 -1.84 -26.86
C ALA A 171 21.53 -1.09 -26.13
N GLU A 172 20.79 -1.75 -25.22
CA GLU A 172 19.80 -1.10 -24.37
C GLU A 172 20.42 -0.13 -23.36
N ILE A 173 21.56 -0.51 -22.76
CA ILE A 173 22.30 0.35 -21.82
C ILE A 173 22.84 1.59 -22.54
N ASP A 174 23.44 1.42 -23.72
CA ASP A 174 23.94 2.53 -24.53
C ASP A 174 22.82 3.45 -24.99
N ALA A 175 21.66 2.91 -25.37
CA ALA A 175 20.48 3.70 -25.71
C ALA A 175 19.90 4.45 -24.50
N LEU A 176 19.99 3.90 -23.29
CA LEU A 176 19.59 4.56 -22.06
C LEU A 176 20.56 5.70 -21.70
N LEU A 177 21.86 5.47 -21.82
CA LEU A 177 22.91 6.48 -21.63
C LEU A 177 22.80 7.62 -22.65
N ALA A 178 22.52 7.31 -23.91
CA ALA A 178 22.27 8.32 -24.94
C ALA A 178 21.04 9.18 -24.62
N ARG A 179 19.94 8.55 -24.18
CA ARG A 179 18.72 9.27 -23.76
C ARG A 179 18.95 10.13 -22.50
N THR A 180 19.70 9.64 -21.51
CA THR A 180 20.01 10.42 -20.31
C THR A 180 20.93 11.59 -20.61
N ASN A 181 21.92 11.41 -21.49
CA ASN A 181 22.76 12.52 -21.96
C ASN A 181 21.97 13.57 -22.74
N GLN A 182 21.01 13.16 -23.58
CA GLN A 182 20.10 14.09 -24.28
C GLN A 182 19.14 14.82 -23.32
N VAL A 183 18.73 14.19 -22.21
CA VAL A 183 17.94 14.83 -21.15
C VAL A 183 18.76 15.83 -20.37
N LEU A 184 20.01 15.50 -20.03
CA LEU A 184 20.93 16.40 -19.33
C LEU A 184 21.38 17.57 -20.22
N ALA A 185 21.48 17.36 -21.54
CA ALA A 185 21.79 18.41 -22.51
C ALA A 185 20.58 19.30 -22.85
N GLY A 186 19.38 19.01 -22.32
CA GLY A 186 18.16 19.78 -22.59
C GLY A 186 17.58 19.59 -23.99
N GLU A 187 18.03 18.57 -24.73
CA GLU A 187 17.66 18.31 -26.13
C GLU A 187 16.40 17.45 -26.27
N THR A 188 15.86 16.92 -25.16
CA THR A 188 14.57 16.23 -25.17
C THR A 188 13.43 17.25 -25.09
N PRO A 189 12.37 17.10 -25.93
CA PRO A 189 11.20 17.93 -25.79
C PRO A 189 10.65 17.73 -24.37
N LEU A 190 10.48 18.83 -23.64
CA LEU A 190 9.80 18.86 -22.35
C LEU A 190 8.57 17.95 -22.42
N PRO A 191 8.29 17.11 -21.40
CA PRO A 191 7.17 16.20 -21.41
C PRO A 191 5.92 17.00 -21.81
N LYS A 192 5.22 16.54 -22.86
CA LYS A 192 3.99 17.17 -23.41
C LYS A 192 3.26 17.87 -22.28
N ARG A 193 3.16 19.21 -22.37
CA ARG A 193 2.41 20.01 -21.40
C ARG A 193 1.10 19.27 -21.11
N ARG A 194 0.99 18.77 -19.87
CA ARG A 194 -0.17 17.99 -19.43
C ARG A 194 -1.39 18.90 -19.52
N SER A 195 -2.56 18.32 -19.78
CA SER A 195 -3.80 19.09 -19.91
C SER A 195 -4.03 19.97 -18.66
N HIS A 196 -4.02 21.29 -18.85
CA HIS A 196 -4.30 22.30 -17.82
C HIS A 196 -5.70 22.20 -17.19
N LEU A 197 -6.56 21.30 -17.69
CA LEU A 197 -7.91 21.06 -17.16
C LEU A 197 -7.92 20.19 -15.88
N VAL A 198 -6.80 19.55 -15.55
CA VAL A 198 -6.68 18.63 -14.39
C VAL A 198 -5.58 19.07 -13.41
N TYR A 199 -4.71 19.99 -13.82
CA TYR A 199 -3.55 20.41 -13.05
C TYR A 199 -3.46 21.93 -13.02
N ASP A 200 -3.57 22.48 -11.81
CA ASP A 200 -3.29 23.88 -11.54
C ASP A 200 -1.77 24.03 -11.35
N PRO A 201 -1.05 24.65 -12.30
CA PRO A 201 0.39 24.84 -12.20
C PRO A 201 0.78 25.80 -11.07
N ASP A 202 -0.17 26.52 -10.49
CA ASP A 202 0.05 27.44 -9.37
C ASP A 202 -0.13 26.75 -7.99
N LEU A 203 -0.49 25.46 -7.97
CA LEU A 203 -0.62 24.69 -6.72
C LEU A 203 0.77 24.37 -6.13
N ASP A 204 1.11 25.04 -5.03
CA ASP A 204 2.30 24.71 -4.25
C ASP A 204 2.06 23.42 -3.42
N GLU A 205 2.52 22.30 -3.96
CA GLU A 205 2.39 20.99 -3.33
C GLU A 205 3.20 20.88 -2.02
N ALA A 206 4.31 21.62 -1.90
CA ALA A 206 5.15 21.63 -0.69
C ALA A 206 4.48 22.45 0.42
N GLU A 207 3.93 23.62 0.10
CA GLU A 207 3.16 24.41 1.05
C GLU A 207 1.92 23.63 1.54
N ASN A 208 1.18 22.97 0.64
CA ASN A 208 0.03 22.15 1.02
C ASN A 208 0.44 20.96 1.92
N GLU A 209 1.62 20.38 1.70
CA GLU A 209 2.17 19.32 2.55
C GLU A 209 2.43 19.83 3.98
N ASP A 210 3.07 21.00 4.10
CA ASP A 210 3.32 21.66 5.38
C ASP A 210 2.02 22.01 6.11
N LEU A 211 1.03 22.55 5.40
CA LEU A 211 -0.31 22.82 5.92
C LEU A 211 -0.98 21.56 6.47
N TRP A 212 -0.89 20.44 5.73
CA TRP A 212 -1.48 19.19 6.16
C TRP A 212 -0.76 18.60 7.40
N LEU A 213 0.57 18.67 7.44
CA LEU A 213 1.34 18.26 8.61
C LEU A 213 1.03 19.14 9.83
N ASP A 214 0.80 20.44 9.64
CA ASP A 214 0.30 21.34 10.70
C ASP A 214 -1.07 20.92 11.22
N VAL A 215 -2.02 20.53 10.34
CA VAL A 215 -3.32 19.98 10.75
C VAL A 215 -3.16 18.74 11.64
N VAL A 216 -2.28 17.81 11.24
CA VAL A 216 -2.00 16.60 12.04
C VAL A 216 -1.42 16.97 13.41
N LYS A 217 -0.51 17.94 13.49
CA LYS A 217 0.09 18.41 14.74
C LYS A 217 -0.95 19.09 15.64
N ARG A 218 -1.74 20.02 15.11
CA ARG A 218 -2.72 20.80 15.88
C ARG A 218 -3.89 19.95 16.36
N THR A 219 -4.23 18.86 15.66
CA THR A 219 -5.27 17.91 16.09
C THR A 219 -4.74 16.81 17.03
N ALA A 220 -3.48 16.85 17.46
CA ALA A 220 -2.87 15.83 18.32
C ALA A 220 -3.51 15.73 19.72
N HIS A 221 -4.26 16.72 20.19
CA HIS A 221 -5.00 16.66 21.46
C HIS A 221 -6.43 16.13 21.30
N TRP A 222 -6.89 15.91 20.07
CA TRP A 222 -8.24 15.41 19.78
C TRP A 222 -8.33 13.88 19.91
N PRO A 223 -9.54 13.32 20.04
CA PRO A 223 -9.78 11.90 19.84
C PRO A 223 -9.20 11.43 18.51
N ALA A 224 -8.48 10.32 18.50
CA ALA A 224 -7.72 9.85 17.33
C ALA A 224 -8.59 9.67 16.07
N LEU A 225 -9.84 9.21 16.22
CA LEU A 225 -10.79 9.11 15.11
C LEU A 225 -11.16 10.47 14.51
N ALA A 226 -11.37 11.49 15.35
CA ALA A 226 -11.68 12.84 14.90
C ALA A 226 -10.46 13.48 14.21
N ALA A 227 -9.27 13.32 14.79
CA ALA A 227 -8.02 13.77 14.17
C ALA A 227 -7.78 13.12 12.81
N ALA A 228 -7.98 11.80 12.69
CA ALA A 228 -7.84 11.08 11.43
C ALA A 228 -8.87 11.53 10.38
N ALA A 229 -10.12 11.76 10.79
CA ALA A 229 -11.17 12.26 9.90
C ALA A 229 -10.86 13.67 9.37
N VAL A 230 -10.40 14.58 10.24
CA VAL A 230 -10.03 15.95 9.85
C VAL A 230 -8.76 15.97 9.01
N ALA A 231 -7.74 15.18 9.35
CA ALA A 231 -6.53 15.06 8.53
C ALA A 231 -6.86 14.48 7.14
N TRP A 232 -7.74 13.47 7.06
CA TRP A 232 -8.22 12.94 5.79
C TRP A 232 -9.00 13.98 4.99
N ASN A 233 -9.89 14.74 5.63
CA ASN A 233 -10.63 15.79 4.95
C ASN A 233 -9.71 16.91 4.44
N ALA A 234 -8.76 17.37 5.27
CA ALA A 234 -7.79 18.37 4.88
C ALA A 234 -6.94 17.91 3.69
N TRP A 235 -6.59 16.62 3.63
CA TRP A 235 -5.90 16.04 2.48
C TRP A 235 -6.69 16.22 1.18
N LEU A 236 -8.00 15.98 1.21
CA LEU A 236 -8.89 16.17 0.06
C LEU A 236 -9.05 17.64 -0.30
N ASP A 237 -9.28 18.51 0.68
CA ASP A 237 -9.49 19.94 0.47
C ASP A 237 -8.22 20.64 -0.06
N LEU A 238 -7.03 20.22 0.39
CA LEU A 238 -5.74 20.69 -0.11
C LEU A 238 -5.34 20.05 -1.44
N ASN A 239 -6.13 19.10 -1.95
CA ASN A 239 -5.90 18.38 -3.20
C ASN A 239 -4.50 17.73 -3.29
N LEU A 240 -4.03 17.18 -2.16
CA LEU A 240 -2.67 16.63 -2.03
C LEU A 240 -2.45 15.40 -2.92
N TYR A 241 -1.35 15.44 -3.68
CA TYR A 241 -0.90 14.40 -4.60
C TYR A 241 -2.03 13.81 -5.44
N THR A 242 -2.62 14.60 -6.33
CA THR A 242 -3.74 14.21 -7.21
C THR A 242 -3.55 12.89 -7.98
N ARG A 243 -2.31 12.44 -8.19
CA ARG A 243 -1.99 11.16 -8.87
C ARG A 243 -2.00 9.96 -7.93
N LEU A 244 -1.93 10.19 -6.62
CA LEU A 244 -1.86 9.21 -5.54
C LEU A 244 -3.00 9.43 -4.53
N PRO A 245 -4.27 9.54 -4.96
CA PRO A 245 -5.39 9.82 -4.05
C PRO A 245 -5.58 8.74 -2.97
N TRP A 246 -5.13 7.51 -3.25
CA TRP A 246 -5.08 6.41 -2.29
C TRP A 246 -4.17 6.69 -1.08
N LEU A 247 -3.19 7.58 -1.20
CA LEU A 247 -2.25 7.89 -0.13
C LEU A 247 -2.95 8.58 1.05
N GLY A 248 -3.97 9.42 0.80
CA GLY A 248 -4.74 10.05 1.88
C GLY A 248 -5.42 9.06 2.82
N LEU A 249 -5.86 7.90 2.31
CA LEU A 249 -6.42 6.83 3.14
C LEU A 249 -5.35 6.09 3.95
N ILE A 250 -4.17 5.88 3.38
CA ILE A 250 -3.01 5.35 4.10
C ILE A 250 -2.63 6.31 5.23
N MET A 251 -2.61 7.62 4.96
CA MET A 251 -2.31 8.64 5.95
C MET A 251 -3.34 8.70 7.06
N ALA A 252 -4.63 8.57 6.75
CA ALA A 252 -5.68 8.49 7.76
C ALA A 252 -5.48 7.26 8.68
N ALA A 253 -5.16 6.10 8.12
CA ALA A 253 -4.83 4.91 8.91
C ALA A 253 -3.53 5.09 9.72
N ALA A 254 -2.53 5.78 9.15
CA ALA A 254 -1.28 6.10 9.84
C ALA A 254 -1.48 7.09 11.00
N VAL A 255 -2.44 8.02 10.93
CA VAL A 255 -2.83 8.88 12.05
C VAL A 255 -3.39 8.03 13.19
N LEU A 256 -4.32 7.10 12.92
CA LEU A 256 -4.86 6.21 13.96
C LEU A 256 -3.76 5.40 14.65
N ARG A 257 -2.79 4.89 13.86
CA ARG A 257 -1.63 4.15 14.38
C ARG A 257 -0.64 5.04 15.14
N GLY A 258 -0.31 6.22 14.63
CA GLY A 258 0.57 7.18 15.29
C GLY A 258 0.02 7.75 16.59
N ARG A 259 -1.30 7.68 16.77
CA ARG A 259 -2.00 8.02 18.02
C ARG A 259 -2.11 6.84 19.00
N GLY A 260 -1.54 5.68 18.67
CA GLY A 260 -1.54 4.48 19.53
C GLY A 260 -2.89 3.77 19.63
N LEU A 261 -3.86 4.10 18.76
CA LEU A 261 -5.18 3.49 18.78
C LEU A 261 -5.16 2.05 18.25
N THR A 262 -4.32 1.80 17.25
CA THR A 262 -4.07 0.46 16.69
C THR A 262 -2.59 0.30 16.35
N SER A 263 -2.09 -0.93 16.36
CA SER A 263 -0.77 -1.27 15.82
C SER A 263 -0.77 -1.57 14.31
N HIS A 264 -1.96 -1.67 13.72
CA HIS A 264 -2.21 -2.14 12.36
C HIS A 264 -2.70 -1.03 11.43
N LEU A 265 -2.65 -1.26 10.11
CA LEU A 265 -3.27 -0.35 9.13
C LEU A 265 -4.65 -0.86 8.76
N LEU A 266 -5.70 -0.12 9.14
CA LEU A 266 -7.09 -0.47 8.82
C LEU A 266 -7.37 -0.44 7.30
N PRO A 267 -8.33 -1.26 6.81
CA PRO A 267 -8.74 -1.29 5.42
C PRO A 267 -9.78 -0.19 5.10
N LEU A 268 -9.37 1.07 5.16
CA LEU A 268 -10.25 2.23 4.95
C LEU A 268 -10.80 2.32 3.53
N ALA A 269 -10.04 1.97 2.49
CA ALA A 269 -10.52 1.93 1.10
C ALA A 269 -11.62 0.87 0.93
N ALA A 270 -11.45 -0.30 1.55
CA ALA A 270 -12.52 -1.30 1.59
C ALA A 270 -13.77 -0.78 2.33
N GLY A 271 -13.58 -0.11 3.47
CA GLY A 271 -14.64 0.55 4.22
C GLY A 271 -15.37 1.63 3.39
N PHE A 272 -14.64 2.45 2.65
CA PHE A 272 -15.22 3.45 1.75
C PHE A 272 -16.05 2.77 0.67
N LYS A 273 -15.52 1.72 0.02
CA LYS A 273 -16.24 0.99 -1.01
C LYS A 273 -17.56 0.43 -0.50
N GLN A 274 -17.58 -0.12 0.72
CA GLN A 274 -18.75 -0.70 1.35
C GLN A 274 -19.76 0.36 1.87
N SER A 275 -19.25 1.47 2.40
CA SER A 275 -20.09 2.56 2.90
C SER A 275 -20.84 3.27 1.77
N LYS A 276 -21.97 3.89 2.13
CA LYS A 276 -22.72 4.80 1.25
C LYS A 276 -22.15 6.21 1.21
N PHE A 277 -21.23 6.54 2.11
CA PHE A 277 -20.68 7.89 2.24
C PHE A 277 -19.75 8.22 1.07
N ARG A 278 -20.05 9.31 0.35
CA ARG A 278 -19.23 9.83 -0.74
C ARG A 278 -19.08 11.33 -0.53
N PRO A 279 -17.87 11.84 -0.20
CA PRO A 279 -17.67 13.28 -0.02
C PRO A 279 -17.92 13.99 -1.36
N ARG A 280 -18.78 15.02 -1.36
CA ARG A 280 -19.09 15.84 -2.54
C ARG A 280 -18.63 17.30 -2.39
N GLY A 281 -18.04 17.64 -1.24
CA GLY A 281 -17.55 18.99 -0.94
C GLY A 281 -18.63 19.95 -0.43
N ARG A 282 -19.88 19.50 -0.35
CA ARG A 282 -21.02 20.28 0.20
C ARG A 282 -21.30 19.98 1.66
N GLU A 283 -20.69 18.92 2.18
CA GLU A 283 -20.92 18.42 3.51
C GLU A 283 -20.24 19.30 4.57
N GLY A 284 -20.94 19.54 5.68
CA GLY A 284 -20.35 20.20 6.84
C GLY A 284 -19.33 19.31 7.57
N ALA A 285 -18.53 19.90 8.46
CA ALA A 285 -17.50 19.16 9.21
C ALA A 285 -18.06 17.97 10.01
N LEU A 286 -19.24 18.14 10.60
CA LEU A 286 -19.95 17.07 11.31
C LEU A 286 -20.34 15.91 10.39
N GLU A 287 -20.92 16.21 9.22
CA GLU A 287 -21.34 15.19 8.25
C GLU A 287 -20.14 14.43 7.68
N LYS A 288 -19.04 15.13 7.43
CA LYS A 288 -17.77 14.52 7.00
C LYS A 288 -17.22 13.57 8.07
N LEU A 289 -17.26 13.97 9.33
CA LEU A 289 -16.83 13.14 10.47
C LEU A 289 -17.74 11.92 10.68
N GLU A 290 -19.06 12.10 10.66
CA GLU A 290 -20.03 11.00 10.75
C GLU A 290 -19.90 10.03 9.56
N GLY A 291 -19.62 10.55 8.36
CA GLY A 291 -19.31 9.79 7.16
C GLY A 291 -18.04 8.95 7.32
N PHE A 292 -16.95 9.56 7.79
CA PHE A 292 -15.70 8.86 8.09
C PHE A 292 -15.87 7.80 9.20
N CYS A 293 -16.66 8.08 10.23
CA CYS A 293 -16.99 7.09 11.27
C CYS A 293 -17.68 5.86 10.66
N THR A 294 -18.64 6.08 9.74
CA THR A 294 -19.33 5.00 9.02
C THR A 294 -18.33 4.16 8.20
N VAL A 295 -17.36 4.80 7.55
CA VAL A 295 -16.29 4.12 6.82
C VAL A 295 -15.45 3.25 7.75
N VAL A 296 -15.06 3.78 8.92
CA VAL A 296 -14.26 3.02 9.90
C VAL A 296 -15.06 1.83 10.44
N GLU A 297 -16.35 1.99 10.70
CA GLU A 297 -17.23 0.91 11.16
C GLU A 297 -17.32 -0.23 10.13
N GLU A 298 -17.42 0.09 8.85
CA GLU A 298 -17.40 -0.88 7.75
C GLU A 298 -16.01 -1.53 7.61
N ALA A 299 -14.93 -0.74 7.70
CA ALA A 299 -13.57 -1.26 7.68
C ALA A 299 -13.31 -2.25 8.82
N LEU A 300 -13.79 -1.95 10.04
CA LEU A 300 -13.72 -2.86 11.19
C LEU A 300 -14.56 -4.12 10.99
N ALA A 301 -15.75 -4.01 10.39
CA ALA A 301 -16.58 -5.17 10.07
C ALA A 301 -15.90 -6.10 9.05
N ILE A 302 -15.24 -5.53 8.04
CA ILE A 302 -14.44 -6.28 7.07
C ILE A 302 -13.24 -6.94 7.76
N ALA A 303 -12.48 -6.17 8.55
CA ALA A 303 -11.33 -6.66 9.28
C ALA A 303 -11.65 -7.87 10.19
N HIS A 304 -12.76 -7.80 10.94
CA HIS A 304 -13.20 -8.92 11.77
C HIS A 304 -13.58 -10.14 10.94
N LYS A 305 -14.32 -9.98 9.83
CA LYS A 305 -14.68 -11.10 8.94
C LYS A 305 -13.45 -11.75 8.34
N ASP A 306 -12.45 -10.97 7.96
CA ASP A 306 -11.21 -11.48 7.38
C ASP A 306 -10.40 -12.26 8.43
N LEU A 307 -10.37 -11.78 9.68
CA LEU A 307 -9.77 -12.51 10.80
C LEU A 307 -10.51 -13.82 11.09
N ASP A 308 -11.85 -13.79 11.11
CA ASP A 308 -12.67 -15.00 11.34
C ASP A 308 -12.42 -16.05 10.27
N ARG A 309 -12.32 -15.65 8.99
CA ARG A 309 -11.94 -16.56 7.89
C ARG A 309 -10.57 -17.18 8.10
N LEU A 310 -9.59 -16.39 8.55
CA LEU A 310 -8.23 -16.87 8.78
C LEU A 310 -8.15 -17.84 9.97
N ILE A 311 -8.89 -17.55 11.05
CA ILE A 311 -9.02 -18.44 12.21
C ILE A 311 -9.66 -19.76 11.79
N LEU A 312 -10.77 -19.72 11.04
CA LEU A 312 -11.46 -20.92 10.56
C LEU A 312 -10.54 -21.76 9.66
N ALA A 313 -9.84 -21.13 8.72
CA ALA A 313 -8.90 -21.82 7.84
C ALA A 313 -7.78 -22.51 8.62
N ARG A 314 -7.22 -21.84 9.65
CA ARG A 314 -6.26 -22.46 10.56
C ARG A 314 -6.84 -23.68 11.26
N GLU A 315 -8.03 -23.58 11.85
CA GLU A 315 -8.64 -24.69 12.58
C GLU A 315 -8.90 -25.91 11.69
N LEU A 316 -9.39 -25.68 10.46
CA LEU A 316 -9.63 -26.75 9.49
C LEU A 316 -8.33 -27.47 9.08
N MET A 317 -7.28 -26.71 8.75
CA MET A 317 -5.99 -27.28 8.38
C MET A 317 -5.29 -27.95 9.58
N GLN A 318 -5.39 -27.37 10.78
CA GLN A 318 -4.77 -27.93 11.99
C GLN A 318 -5.34 -29.31 12.36
N ARG A 319 -6.63 -29.55 12.16
CA ARG A 319 -7.24 -30.88 12.37
C ARG A 319 -6.57 -31.98 11.54
N LEU A 320 -6.16 -31.65 10.32
CA LEU A 320 -5.45 -32.58 9.44
C LEU A 320 -3.99 -32.76 9.89
N THR A 321 -3.32 -31.68 10.29
CA THR A 321 -1.91 -31.75 10.73
C THR A 321 -1.71 -32.55 12.02
N LYS A 322 -2.71 -32.61 12.91
CA LYS A 322 -2.64 -33.40 14.15
C LYS A 322 -2.46 -34.91 13.91
N GLN A 323 -2.88 -35.39 12.74
CA GLN A 323 -2.78 -36.81 12.35
C GLN A 323 -1.49 -37.10 11.58
N CYS A 324 -0.66 -36.08 11.31
CA CYS A 324 0.57 -36.24 10.57
C CYS A 324 1.67 -36.89 11.40
N ARG A 325 2.56 -37.60 10.70
CA ARG A 325 3.81 -38.11 11.26
C ARG A 325 4.71 -36.94 11.68
N SER A 326 5.59 -37.16 12.66
CA SER A 326 6.51 -36.15 13.20
C SER A 326 7.48 -35.55 12.18
N ASN A 327 7.74 -36.25 11.06
CA ASN A 327 8.61 -35.79 9.98
C ASN A 327 7.87 -35.11 8.81
N SER A 328 6.55 -34.92 8.91
CA SER A 328 5.76 -34.27 7.87
C SER A 328 6.05 -32.76 7.82
N LYS A 329 6.20 -32.22 6.61
CA LYS A 329 6.29 -30.77 6.36
C LYS A 329 4.93 -30.06 6.18
N LEU A 330 3.83 -30.79 6.40
CA LEU A 330 2.48 -30.26 6.27
C LEU A 330 2.17 -29.16 7.30
N PRO A 331 2.57 -29.27 8.59
CA PRO A 331 2.36 -28.19 9.55
C PRO A 331 3.06 -26.89 9.10
N GLU A 332 4.30 -26.95 8.61
CA GLU A 332 4.99 -25.77 8.11
C GLU A 332 4.33 -25.20 6.84
N LEU A 333 3.77 -26.05 5.97
CA LEU A 333 2.97 -25.58 4.82
C LEU A 333 1.71 -24.81 5.27
N VAL A 334 1.04 -25.27 6.33
CA VAL A 334 -0.10 -24.57 6.92
C VAL A 334 0.31 -23.21 7.46
N GLU A 335 1.44 -23.12 8.16
CA GLU A 335 1.97 -21.84 8.64
C GLU A 335 2.34 -20.89 7.49
N LEU A 336 2.84 -21.40 6.36
CA LEU A 336 3.02 -20.59 5.15
C LEU A 336 1.70 -20.02 4.64
N PHE A 337 0.64 -20.83 4.60
CA PHE A 337 -0.68 -20.36 4.22
C PHE A 337 -1.22 -19.32 5.18
N LEU A 338 -1.00 -19.44 6.49
CA LEU A 338 -1.50 -18.45 7.45
C LEU A 338 -0.72 -17.14 7.40
N SER A 339 0.60 -17.21 7.26
CA SER A 339 1.48 -16.05 7.26
C SER A 339 1.48 -15.24 5.96
N ARG A 340 1.12 -15.85 4.82
CA ARG A 340 1.20 -15.20 3.50
C ARG A 340 -0.17 -15.11 2.84
N PRO A 341 -0.46 -14.03 2.09
CA PRO A 341 -1.72 -13.90 1.36
C PRO A 341 -1.86 -14.95 0.26
N LEU A 342 -0.72 -15.41 -0.29
CA LEU A 342 -0.68 -16.35 -1.38
C LEU A 342 0.56 -17.25 -1.27
N VAL A 343 0.36 -18.52 -1.62
CA VAL A 343 1.41 -19.55 -1.64
C VAL A 343 1.35 -20.27 -2.99
N THR A 344 2.50 -20.43 -3.63
CA THR A 344 2.67 -21.24 -4.85
C THR A 344 3.49 -22.49 -4.55
N VAL A 345 3.40 -23.51 -5.42
CA VAL A 345 4.23 -24.71 -5.30
C VAL A 345 5.73 -24.37 -5.26
N PRO A 346 6.28 -23.56 -6.20
CA PRO A 346 7.70 -23.24 -6.17
C PRO A 346 8.12 -22.47 -4.91
N LEU A 347 7.27 -21.56 -4.43
CA LEU A 347 7.54 -20.81 -3.20
C LEU A 347 7.58 -21.73 -1.98
N ALA A 348 6.58 -22.59 -1.84
CA ALA A 348 6.51 -23.55 -0.73
C ALA A 348 7.68 -24.54 -0.78
N ALA A 349 8.01 -25.07 -1.96
CA ALA A 349 9.13 -25.99 -2.15
C ALA A 349 10.45 -25.34 -1.68
N LYS A 350 10.69 -24.10 -2.10
CA LYS A 350 11.88 -23.33 -1.71
C LYS A 350 11.93 -23.06 -0.20
N LEU A 351 10.84 -22.59 0.40
CA LEU A 351 10.81 -22.20 1.81
C LEU A 351 10.83 -23.41 2.76
N LEU A 352 10.21 -24.53 2.36
CA LEU A 352 10.18 -25.76 3.16
C LEU A 352 11.35 -26.70 2.88
N GLN A 353 12.20 -26.37 1.90
CA GLN A 353 13.33 -27.19 1.45
C GLN A 353 12.91 -28.61 1.06
N VAL A 354 11.83 -28.71 0.28
CA VAL A 354 11.29 -29.97 -0.23
C VAL A 354 11.12 -29.91 -1.74
N THR A 355 10.96 -31.06 -2.38
CA THR A 355 10.69 -31.11 -3.81
C THR A 355 9.30 -30.53 -4.13
N PRO A 356 9.08 -29.93 -5.32
CA PRO A 356 7.76 -29.49 -5.77
C PRO A 356 6.70 -30.60 -5.69
N LYS A 357 7.10 -31.84 -6.00
CA LYS A 357 6.23 -33.01 -5.91
C LYS A 357 5.77 -33.30 -4.47
N ALA A 358 6.63 -33.10 -3.48
CA ALA A 358 6.25 -33.24 -2.08
C ALA A 358 5.21 -32.20 -1.68
N VAL A 359 5.33 -30.95 -2.17
CA VAL A 359 4.32 -29.92 -1.96
C VAL A 359 2.98 -30.31 -2.59
N ASP A 360 2.97 -30.80 -3.83
CA ASP A 360 1.73 -31.25 -4.48
C ASP A 360 1.02 -32.36 -3.67
N LEU A 361 1.78 -33.29 -3.10
CA LEU A 361 1.23 -34.34 -2.22
C LEU A 361 0.65 -33.74 -0.93
N MET A 362 1.32 -32.76 -0.33
CA MET A 362 0.81 -32.05 0.85
C MET A 362 -0.46 -31.25 0.54
N LEU A 363 -0.53 -30.59 -0.62
CA LEU A 363 -1.73 -29.88 -1.07
C LEU A 363 -2.89 -30.85 -1.31
N ALA A 364 -2.63 -32.02 -1.91
CA ALA A 364 -3.63 -33.07 -2.06
C ALA A 364 -4.11 -33.61 -0.70
N GLN A 365 -3.20 -33.73 0.27
CA GLN A 365 -3.52 -34.17 1.63
C GLN A 365 -4.42 -33.16 2.37
N LEU A 366 -4.30 -31.86 2.11
CA LEU A 366 -5.20 -30.85 2.67
C LEU A 366 -6.65 -31.03 2.20
N GLY A 367 -6.88 -31.63 1.02
CA GLY A 367 -8.21 -31.98 0.53
C GLY A 367 -9.20 -30.80 0.63
N GLY A 368 -10.30 -31.00 1.35
CA GLY A 368 -11.34 -29.96 1.55
C GLY A 368 -10.90 -28.76 2.39
N ALA A 369 -9.76 -28.81 3.08
CA ALA A 369 -9.18 -27.69 3.81
C ALA A 369 -8.18 -26.87 2.97
N LEU A 370 -7.93 -27.28 1.72
CA LEU A 370 -7.05 -26.55 0.81
C LEU A 370 -7.63 -25.14 0.52
N PRO A 371 -6.84 -24.06 0.72
CA PRO A 371 -7.29 -22.71 0.38
C PRO A 371 -7.67 -22.57 -1.10
N ARG A 372 -8.46 -21.55 -1.42
CA ARG A 372 -8.96 -21.35 -2.79
C ARG A 372 -7.79 -21.06 -3.75
N GLU A 373 -7.84 -21.68 -4.92
CA GLU A 373 -6.94 -21.30 -6.02
C GLU A 373 -7.36 -19.94 -6.58
N LEU A 374 -6.41 -18.99 -6.62
CA LEU A 374 -6.65 -17.61 -7.03
C LEU A 374 -6.35 -17.37 -8.51
N THR A 375 -5.41 -18.13 -9.08
CA THR A 375 -4.90 -17.87 -10.43
C THR A 375 -5.74 -18.51 -11.53
N GLY A 376 -6.44 -19.62 -11.27
CA GLY A 376 -7.19 -20.37 -12.29
C GLY A 376 -6.35 -20.83 -13.49
N ARG A 377 -5.03 -20.97 -13.31
CA ARG A 377 -4.05 -21.20 -14.38
C ARG A 377 -3.55 -22.65 -14.33
N ARG A 378 -3.20 -23.23 -15.49
CA ARG A 378 -2.58 -24.59 -15.53
C ARG A 378 -1.18 -24.63 -14.92
N ARG A 379 -0.39 -23.55 -15.09
CA ARG A 379 0.98 -23.39 -14.55
C ARG A 379 1.01 -22.18 -13.61
N TYR A 380 1.89 -22.20 -12.62
CA TYR A 380 1.98 -21.18 -11.57
C TYR A 380 0.71 -21.03 -10.75
N ARG A 381 0.12 -22.18 -10.38
CA ARG A 381 -1.03 -22.22 -9.49
C ARG A 381 -0.67 -21.61 -8.15
N ALA A 382 -1.58 -20.79 -7.66
CA ALA A 382 -1.42 -20.10 -6.41
C ALA A 382 -2.69 -20.20 -5.59
N TRP A 383 -2.52 -20.48 -4.31
CA TRP A 383 -3.60 -20.67 -3.36
C TRP A 383 -3.52 -19.61 -2.27
N GLY A 384 -4.67 -19.13 -1.83
CA GLY A 384 -4.76 -18.10 -0.81
C GLY A 384 -6.05 -18.21 -0.01
N ILE A 385 -6.01 -17.64 1.18
CA ILE A 385 -7.18 -17.48 2.05
C ILE A 385 -7.63 -16.04 1.84
N VAL A 386 -8.80 -15.84 1.22
CA VAL A 386 -9.36 -14.52 0.85
C VAL A 386 -10.77 -14.39 1.43
#